data_AF-D5RQW7-F1
#
_entry.id   AF-D5RQW7-F1
#
_cell.length_a   1.000
_cell.length_b   1.000
_cell.length_c   1.000
_cell.angle_alpha   90.00
_cell.angle_beta   90.00
_cell.angle_gamma   90.00
#
_symmetry.space_group_name_H-M   'P 1'
#
loop_
_entity.id
_entity.type
_entity.pdbx_description
1 polymer ?
#
loop_
_entity_poly.entity_id
_entity_poly.type
_entity_poly.pdbx_seq_one_letter_code
_entity_poly.pdbx_strand_id
1 'polypeptide(L)'
;MVCGQAQKCVRWRDDAEALFRHLQSREGKRLARADPSRFERGDVATLRKLEGRLRSAEREFAVFIVQLGLSRALAEGEHLELLAATETYLAETAGLLLGVIASQ
;
A
#
# COMPACT_ATOMS: atom_id res chain seq x y z
N MET A 1 -13.69 5.70 -0.90
CA MET A 1 -13.28 4.32 -0.52
C MET A 1 -11.76 4.16 -0.43
N VAL A 2 -10.99 4.64 -1.41
CA VAL A 2 -9.53 4.46 -1.47
C VAL A 2 -8.74 5.25 -0.41
N CYS A 3 -9.18 6.47 -0.08
CA CYS A 3 -8.56 7.29 0.98
C CYS A 3 -8.55 6.58 2.34
N GLY A 4 -9.67 5.97 2.75
CA GLY A 4 -9.74 5.20 4.00
C GLY A 4 -8.89 3.92 3.98
N GLN A 5 -8.65 3.33 2.80
CA GLN A 5 -7.69 2.22 2.68
C GLN A 5 -6.25 2.72 2.83
N ALA A 6 -5.92 3.88 2.26
CA ALA A 6 -4.62 4.52 2.40
C ALA A 6 -4.32 4.88 3.86
N GLN A 7 -5.25 5.50 4.58
CA GLN A 7 -5.10 5.84 6.00
C GLN A 7 -4.86 4.59 6.87
N LYS A 8 -5.57 3.48 6.62
CA LYS A 8 -5.36 2.22 7.36
C LYS A 8 -4.00 1.59 7.14
N CYS A 9 -3.27 1.97 6.09
CA CYS A 9 -1.93 1.45 5.84
C CYS A 9 -0.87 1.99 6.82
N VAL A 10 -1.16 3.06 7.58
CA VAL A 10 -0.26 3.61 8.61
C VAL A 10 0.26 2.52 9.57
N ARG A 11 -0.62 1.62 10.01
CA ARG A 11 -0.27 0.52 10.93
C ARG A 11 0.86 -0.38 10.43
N TRP A 12 1.05 -0.46 9.12
CA TRP A 12 2.08 -1.29 8.49
C TRP A 12 3.45 -0.65 8.52
N ARG A 13 3.52 0.68 8.66
CA ARG A 13 4.79 1.37 8.91
C ARG A 13 5.32 1.01 10.29
N ASP A 14 4.44 1.03 11.29
CA ASP A 14 4.81 0.76 12.70
C ASP A 14 5.21 -0.70 12.91
N ASP A 15 4.51 -1.64 12.24
CA ASP A 15 4.87 -3.06 12.22
C ASP A 15 4.99 -3.58 10.78
N ALA A 16 6.15 -3.29 10.18
CA ALA A 16 6.49 -3.76 8.84
C ALA A 16 6.57 -5.29 8.77
N GLU A 17 7.00 -5.98 9.83
CA GLU A 17 7.01 -7.45 9.85
C GLU A 17 5.57 -8.02 9.80
N ALA A 18 4.60 -7.36 10.45
CA ALA A 18 3.19 -7.72 10.33
C ALA A 18 2.67 -7.57 8.89
N LEU A 19 3.15 -6.60 8.11
CA LEU A 19 2.80 -6.50 6.70
C LEU A 19 3.27 -7.73 5.92
N PHE A 20 4.53 -8.16 6.10
CA PHE A 20 5.07 -9.35 5.44
C PHE A 20 4.33 -10.62 5.84
N ARG A 21 4.06 -10.81 7.13
CA ARG A 21 3.24 -11.92 7.63
C ARG A 21 1.82 -11.89 7.04
N HIS A 22 1.23 -10.71 6.94
CA HIS A 22 -0.10 -10.53 6.34
C HIS A 22 -0.12 -10.91 4.86
N LEU A 23 0.89 -10.50 4.08
CA LEU A 23 1.03 -10.88 2.67
C LEU A 23 1.20 -12.38 2.49
N GLN A 24 2.07 -13.02 3.30
CA GLN A 24 2.24 -14.48 3.29
C GLN A 24 0.95 -15.23 3.62
N SER A 25 0.21 -14.76 4.65
CA SER A 25 -1.08 -15.35 5.03
C SER A 25 -2.11 -15.26 3.91
N ARG A 26 -2.18 -14.12 3.22
CA ARG A 26 -3.09 -13.90 2.08
C ARG A 26 -2.78 -14.84 0.93
N GLU A 27 -1.50 -15.00 0.59
CA GLU A 27 -1.10 -15.92 -0.47
C GLU A 27 -1.41 -17.37 -0.10
N GLY A 28 -1.04 -17.81 1.11
CA GLY A 28 -1.34 -19.16 1.57
C GLY A 28 -2.84 -19.49 1.51
N LYS A 29 -3.70 -18.53 1.89
CA LYS A 29 -5.16 -18.69 1.80
C LYS A 29 -5.68 -18.81 0.36
N ARG A 30 -5.04 -18.14 -0.61
CA ARG A 30 -5.41 -18.26 -2.04
C ARG A 30 -5.02 -19.62 -2.58
N LEU A 31 -3.77 -20.03 -2.35
CA LEU A 31 -3.27 -21.32 -2.81
C LEU A 31 -4.07 -22.49 -2.18
N ALA A 32 -4.45 -22.38 -0.91
CA ALA A 32 -5.31 -23.35 -0.24
C ALA A 32 -6.72 -23.47 -0.88
N ARG A 33 -7.17 -22.44 -1.61
CA ARG A 33 -8.42 -22.43 -2.37
C ARG A 33 -8.24 -22.81 -3.84
N ALA A 34 -7.03 -23.22 -4.24
CA ALA A 34 -6.63 -23.41 -5.64
C ALA A 34 -6.80 -22.14 -6.52
N ASP A 35 -6.83 -20.95 -5.89
CA ASP A 35 -6.82 -19.69 -6.62
C ASP A 35 -5.42 -19.42 -7.18
N PRO A 36 -5.31 -18.74 -8.35
CA PRO A 36 -4.01 -18.32 -8.86
C PRO A 36 -3.34 -17.30 -7.94
N SER A 37 -2.01 -17.38 -7.89
CA SER A 37 -1.15 -16.42 -7.19
C SER A 37 -1.40 -14.99 -7.67
N ARG A 38 -1.20 -14.03 -6.78
CA ARG A 38 -1.21 -12.59 -7.13
C ARG A 38 0.19 -11.99 -7.25
N PHE A 39 1.24 -12.78 -7.05
CA PHE A 39 2.59 -12.30 -7.33
C PHE A 39 2.77 -12.17 -8.84
N GLU A 40 2.89 -10.94 -9.32
CA GLU A 40 3.29 -10.67 -10.71
C GLU A 40 4.79 -10.88 -10.92
N ARG A 41 5.59 -10.68 -9.86
CA ARG A 41 7.03 -10.90 -9.82
C ARG A 41 7.44 -11.52 -8.50
N GLY A 42 8.31 -12.53 -8.56
CA GLY A 42 8.76 -13.27 -7.38
C GLY A 42 7.67 -14.20 -6.82
N ASP A 43 7.84 -14.63 -5.58
CA ASP A 43 7.00 -15.60 -4.89
C ASP A 43 7.07 -15.46 -3.35
N VAL A 44 6.38 -16.35 -2.63
CA VAL A 44 6.43 -16.40 -1.16
C VAL A 44 7.84 -16.62 -0.61
N ALA A 45 8.68 -17.41 -1.29
CA ALA A 45 10.05 -17.63 -0.85
C ALA A 45 10.87 -16.33 -0.92
N THR A 46 10.70 -15.57 -1.99
CA THR A 46 11.28 -14.23 -2.18
C THR A 46 10.78 -13.27 -1.11
N LEU A 47 9.47 -13.28 -0.81
CA LEU A 47 8.88 -12.44 0.23
C LEU A 47 9.50 -12.73 1.62
N ARG A 48 9.70 -14.01 1.97
CA ARG A 48 10.37 -14.41 3.22
C ARG A 48 11.83 -13.98 3.27
N LYS A 49 12.54 -14.06 2.15
CA LYS A 49 13.92 -13.57 2.06
C LYS A 49 14.00 -12.06 2.30
N LEU A 50 13.04 -11.30 1.76
CA LEU A 50 12.93 -9.86 2.00
C LEU A 50 12.57 -9.56 3.47
N GLU A 51 11.65 -10.31 4.08
CA GLU A 51 11.32 -10.19 5.50
C GLU A 51 12.56 -10.41 6.39
N GLY A 52 13.40 -11.39 6.08
CA GLY A 52 14.65 -11.61 6.82
C GLY A 52 15.63 -10.43 6.75
N ARG A 53 15.63 -9.68 5.65
CA ARG A 53 16.48 -8.49 5.44
C ARG A 53 15.88 -7.22 6.04
N LEU A 54 14.57 -7.17 6.26
CA LEU A 54 13.85 -6.01 6.78
C LEU A 54 14.36 -5.55 8.16
N ARG A 55 14.89 -6.47 8.97
CA ARG A 55 15.41 -6.16 10.31
C ARG A 55 16.68 -5.31 10.30
N SER A 56 17.51 -5.42 9.26
CA SER A 56 18.79 -4.71 9.15
C SER A 56 18.80 -3.62 8.08
N ALA A 57 17.72 -3.49 7.30
CA ALA A 57 17.60 -2.47 6.28
C ALA A 57 17.03 -1.16 6.84
N GLU A 58 17.50 -0.03 6.31
CA GLU A 58 16.76 1.23 6.41
C GLU A 58 15.43 1.10 5.66
N ARG A 59 14.38 1.70 6.22
CA ARG A 59 13.01 1.50 5.77
C ARG A 59 12.43 2.83 5.33
N GLU A 60 12.07 2.91 4.06
CA GLU A 60 11.32 4.03 3.50
C GLU A 60 9.96 3.51 3.02
N PHE A 61 8.91 4.22 3.41
CA PHE A 61 7.54 3.86 3.07
C PHE A 61 6.87 5.02 2.36
N ALA A 62 6.19 4.70 1.25
CA ALA A 62 5.33 5.62 0.53
C ALA A 62 4.00 4.93 0.22
N VAL A 63 2.93 5.72 0.17
CA VAL A 63 1.58 5.24 -0.16
C VAL A 63 1.22 5.76 -1.54
N PHE A 64 0.70 4.87 -2.38
CA PHE A 64 0.22 5.23 -3.71
C PHE A 64 -1.25 4.85 -3.87
N ILE A 65 -2.09 5.82 -4.25
CA ILE A 65 -3.47 5.58 -4.68
C ILE A 65 -3.48 5.53 -6.21
N VAL A 66 -3.88 4.40 -6.77
CA VAL A 66 -4.06 4.25 -8.23
C VAL A 66 -5.54 4.35 -8.53
N GLN A 67 -5.95 5.42 -9.20
CA GLN A 67 -7.36 5.73 -9.48
C GLN A 67 -7.55 6.04 -10.96
N LEU A 68 -7.61 4.99 -11.79
CA LEU A 68 -7.73 5.12 -13.25
C LEU A 68 -9.02 5.81 -13.70
N GLY A 69 -10.09 5.74 -12.91
CA GLY A 69 -11.35 6.43 -13.16
C GLY A 69 -11.34 7.93 -12.82
N LEU A 70 -10.28 8.43 -12.16
CA LEU A 70 -10.04 9.85 -11.98
C LEU A 70 -9.16 10.32 -13.14
N SER A 71 -9.66 11.23 -13.97
CA SER A 71 -8.82 11.96 -14.92
C SER A 71 -8.16 13.11 -14.20
N ARG A 72 -6.85 13.29 -14.41
CA ARG A 72 -6.08 14.38 -13.83
C ARG A 72 -6.59 15.74 -14.32
N ALA A 73 -7.03 15.82 -15.58
CA ALA A 73 -7.58 17.04 -16.15
C ALA A 73 -8.98 17.41 -15.61
N LEU A 74 -9.74 16.41 -15.15
CA LEU A 74 -11.12 16.57 -14.67
C LEU A 74 -11.25 16.40 -13.15
N ALA A 75 -10.13 16.46 -12.42
CA ALA A 75 -10.15 16.32 -10.97
C ALA A 75 -10.87 17.53 -10.34
N GLU A 76 -12.07 17.30 -9.84
CA GLU A 76 -12.88 18.31 -9.16
C GLU A 76 -12.35 18.65 -7.76
N GLY A 77 -12.67 19.85 -7.27
CA GLY A 77 -12.19 20.37 -5.99
C GLY A 77 -12.45 19.44 -4.81
N GLU A 78 -13.65 18.88 -4.68
CA GLU A 78 -14.00 17.97 -3.58
C GLU A 78 -13.16 16.69 -3.57
N HIS A 79 -12.82 16.14 -4.74
CA HIS A 79 -11.95 14.98 -4.84
C HIS A 79 -10.52 15.31 -4.42
N LEU A 80 -10.03 16.49 -4.79
CA LEU A 80 -8.70 16.97 -4.41
C LEU A 80 -8.61 17.26 -2.91
N GLU A 81 -9.66 17.85 -2.31
CA GLU A 81 -9.74 18.09 -0.87
C GLU A 81 -9.66 16.78 -0.07
N LEU A 82 -10.35 15.73 -0.50
CA LEU A 82 -10.28 14.42 0.13
C LEU A 82 -8.89 13.79 0.03
N LEU A 83 -8.21 13.95 -1.11
CA LEU A 83 -6.84 13.47 -1.29
C LEU A 83 -5.85 14.26 -0.43
N ALA A 84 -5.99 15.58 -0.37
CA ALA A 84 -5.17 16.46 0.47
C ALA A 84 -5.35 16.13 1.96
N ALA A 85 -6.59 15.97 2.44
CA ALA A 85 -6.86 15.56 3.81
C ALA A 85 -6.24 14.19 4.14
N THR A 86 -6.17 13.29 3.15
CA THR A 86 -5.51 11.99 3.30
C THR A 86 -4.00 12.11 3.35
N GLU A 87 -3.41 12.94 2.49
CA GLU A 87 -1.98 13.25 2.49
C GLU A 87 -1.54 13.84 3.84
N THR A 88 -2.25 14.87 4.33
CA THR A 88 -1.98 15.48 5.63
C THR A 88 -2.03 14.46 6.75
N TYR A 89 -3.06 13.62 6.81
CA TYR A 89 -3.15 12.56 7.82
C TYR A 89 -1.96 11.60 7.79
N LEU A 90 -1.54 11.16 6.60
CA LEU A 90 -0.42 10.24 6.41
C LEU A 90 0.92 10.87 6.80
N ALA A 91 1.11 12.14 6.43
CA ALA A 91 2.31 12.90 6.76
C ALA A 91 2.40 13.16 8.27
N GLU A 92 1.32 13.63 8.91
CA GLU A 92 1.33 13.99 10.34
C GLU A 92 1.37 12.76 11.25
N THR A 93 0.61 11.71 10.92
CA THR A 93 0.51 10.53 11.79
C THR A 93 1.72 9.61 11.65
N ALA A 94 2.27 9.52 10.44
CA ALA A 94 3.21 8.47 10.09
C ALA A 94 4.39 8.95 9.24
N GLY A 95 4.54 10.25 8.96
CA GLY A 95 5.61 10.74 8.08
C GLY A 95 5.63 10.07 6.71
N LEU A 96 4.46 9.61 6.22
CA LEU A 96 4.33 8.90 4.96
C LEU A 96 3.97 9.86 3.84
N LEU A 97 4.67 9.72 2.70
CA LEU A 97 4.33 10.45 1.48
C LEU A 97 3.15 9.78 0.76
N LEU A 98 2.25 10.59 0.18
CA LEU A 98 1.16 10.13 -0.66
C LEU A 98 1.41 10.50 -2.13
N GLY A 99 1.41 9.50 -3.01
CA GLY A 99 1.33 9.69 -4.46
C GLY A 99 -0.04 9.28 -5.00
N VAL A 100 -0.55 10.01 -5.98
CA VAL A 100 -1.79 9.66 -6.69
C VAL A 100 -1.50 9.45 -8.17
N ILE A 101 -1.85 8.27 -8.68
CA ILE A 101 -1.72 7.91 -10.09
C ILE A 101 -3.12 7.90 -10.70
N ALA A 102 -3.37 8.87 -11.57
CA ALA A 102 -4.64 9.11 -12.25
C ALA A 102 -4.49 8.88 -13.77
N SER A 103 -5.62 8.72 -14.48
CA SER A 103 -5.59 8.77 -15.95
C SER A 103 -5.28 10.20 -16.43
N GLN A 104 -4.85 10.32 -17.69
CA GLN A 104 -4.46 11.63 -18.25
C GLN A 104 -5.61 12.64 -18.25
#